data_AF-A0AAV3AKI7-F1
#
_entry.id   AF-A0AAV3AKI7-F1
#
_cell.length_a   1.000
_cell.length_b   1.000
_cell.length_c   1.000
_cell.angle_alpha   90.00
_cell.angle_beta   90.00
_cell.angle_gamma   90.00
#
_symmetry.space_group_name_H-M   'P 1'
#
loop_
_entity.id
_entity.type
_entity.pdbx_description
1 polymer ?
#
loop_
_entity_poly.entity_id
_entity_poly.type
_entity_poly.pdbx_seq_one_letter_code
_entity_poly.pdbx_strand_id
1 'polypeptide(L)'
;MLTFCIIWALIALCQSAPMDEVFSTSEFVCLDQACYSVSWEKKKFEKAKTTCEARNGQLLTVTNTVQADAISLLVSKAETDVRVWIGLEQPFKNRCTNMLESLRGFSWVSGDNKTDYTNWRKPGVRKCGALCVTVHKDGTWEETLCDFKADGYLCELEYTGLCSPLTLKSVVNITYSHKSLGLGRSGGSIFPSGTNAYIASLKDSLFCASEGDGQPQWKSEVPGPWDCSIEKGGCENDCVMEDGMSICTCPPETHLKDDGRTCVKPCDPNPCSQLCIPISESPGFVCMCQEGYELADDQKTCIDIDDCAVNPNICDHHCTNTIGSFVCGCKPGLELVTNPDCDDPDGCPSECVDINECDSPFTQCEHDCENLEGGYRCFCFEGFVVDENNPNKCKRFCNTSFCQAECDINDINKCECPDGYIVDQNDEGMAICTDVDECESNPCDGICTNLFGSYECTCPEGFIANGSECKSEEGSGLPETTTTAKRPFETPPTKPSQPDIHSLQPAMLLGICIGVISILTVLIAILCHMLRKHYMEEHALDYKTKNNEKNVRLQQVKTDSQRKL
;
A
#
# COMPACT_ATOMS: atom_id res chain seq x y z
N MET A 1 22.29 -44.83 32.91
CA MET A 1 22.46 -45.96 31.98
C MET A 1 21.27 -46.19 31.05
N LEU A 2 20.01 -45.96 31.46
CA LEU A 2 18.87 -46.07 30.52
C LEU A 2 18.77 -44.93 29.49
N THR A 3 19.31 -43.74 29.78
CA THR A 3 19.26 -42.59 28.86
C THR A 3 20.28 -42.64 27.72
N PHE A 4 21.40 -43.34 27.92
CA PHE A 4 22.41 -43.57 26.87
C PHE A 4 22.00 -44.67 25.87
N CYS A 5 21.17 -45.64 26.28
CA CYS A 5 20.64 -46.68 25.38
C CYS A 5 19.58 -46.15 24.40
N ILE A 6 18.82 -45.10 24.77
CA ILE A 6 17.80 -44.52 23.89
C ILE A 6 18.45 -43.64 22.81
N ILE A 7 19.54 -42.94 23.15
CA ILE A 7 20.32 -42.15 22.19
C ILE A 7 21.08 -43.07 21.22
N TRP A 8 21.61 -44.21 21.70
CA TRP A 8 22.19 -45.22 20.81
C TRP A 8 21.15 -45.96 19.96
N ALA A 9 19.92 -46.17 20.44
CA ALA A 9 18.85 -46.76 19.65
C ALA A 9 18.32 -45.81 18.55
N LEU A 10 18.35 -44.49 18.79
CA LEU A 10 18.02 -43.47 17.78
C LEU A 10 19.16 -43.24 16.77
N ILE A 11 20.42 -43.37 17.19
CA ILE A 11 21.58 -43.28 16.29
C ILE A 11 21.76 -44.58 15.47
N ALA A 12 21.44 -45.75 16.04
CA ALA A 12 21.46 -47.04 15.34
C ALA A 12 20.28 -47.24 14.36
N LEU A 13 19.22 -46.44 14.47
CA LEU A 13 18.16 -46.35 13.45
C LEU A 13 18.53 -45.39 12.30
N CYS A 14 19.69 -44.73 12.36
CA CYS A 14 20.12 -43.73 11.38
C CYS A 14 21.42 -44.08 10.61
N GLN A 15 21.94 -45.30 10.76
CA GLN A 15 23.09 -45.79 9.97
C GLN A 15 22.93 -47.26 9.59
N SER A 16 22.11 -47.49 8.56
CA SER A 16 22.32 -48.48 7.50
C SER A 16 21.05 -48.54 6.64
N ALA A 17 20.79 -47.48 5.86
CA ALA A 17 20.08 -47.71 4.61
C ALA A 17 21.14 -48.27 3.65
N PRO A 18 21.10 -49.56 3.27
CA PRO A 18 21.91 -50.00 2.16
C PRO A 18 21.53 -49.14 0.95
N MET A 19 22.54 -48.55 0.29
CA MET A 19 22.42 -48.06 -1.08
C MET A 19 22.17 -49.28 -1.98
N ASP A 20 20.95 -49.79 -1.96
CA ASP A 20 20.44 -50.84 -2.83
C ASP A 20 18.91 -50.69 -2.93
N GLU A 21 18.47 -49.58 -3.52
CA GLU A 21 17.21 -49.53 -4.27
C GLU A 21 17.51 -48.98 -5.68
N VAL A 22 18.08 -49.87 -6.48
CA VAL A 22 17.56 -50.26 -7.80
C VAL A 22 16.80 -49.16 -8.56
N PHE A 23 17.46 -48.63 -9.59
CA PHE A 23 16.89 -48.14 -10.85
C PHE A 23 15.36 -47.99 -10.88
N SER A 24 14.90 -46.75 -10.74
CA SER A 24 13.54 -46.33 -11.08
C SER A 24 13.08 -46.99 -12.39
N THR A 25 11.98 -47.73 -12.35
CA THR A 25 11.34 -48.44 -13.48
C THR A 25 10.67 -47.49 -14.47
N SER A 26 11.18 -46.28 -14.63
CA SER A 26 10.65 -45.26 -15.54
C SER A 26 11.79 -44.56 -16.25
N GLU A 27 11.69 -44.52 -17.58
CA GLU A 27 12.57 -43.76 -18.45
C GLU A 27 11.78 -42.61 -19.08
N PHE A 28 12.46 -41.50 -19.36
CA PHE A 28 11.89 -40.43 -20.15
C PHE A 28 12.85 -39.95 -21.25
N VAL A 29 12.24 -39.43 -22.31
CA VAL A 29 12.92 -38.84 -23.45
C VAL A 29 12.26 -37.51 -23.77
N CYS A 30 13.05 -36.44 -23.83
CA CYS A 30 12.58 -35.12 -24.28
C CYS A 30 12.98 -34.89 -25.74
N LEU A 31 12.01 -34.47 -26.56
CA LEU A 31 12.19 -34.15 -27.97
C LEU A 31 11.40 -32.88 -28.31
N ASP A 32 12.05 -31.95 -29.01
CA ASP A 32 11.51 -30.66 -29.44
C ASP A 32 11.05 -29.75 -28.28
N GLN A 33 9.76 -29.75 -27.93
CA GLN A 33 9.18 -28.94 -26.85
C GLN A 33 8.42 -29.76 -25.79
N ALA A 34 8.46 -31.10 -25.89
CA ALA A 34 7.72 -31.99 -25.00
C ALA A 34 8.61 -33.12 -24.46
N CYS A 35 8.22 -33.65 -23.30
CA CYS A 35 8.87 -34.80 -22.70
C CYS A 35 7.93 -35.99 -22.62
N TYR A 36 8.43 -37.14 -23.05
CA TYR A 36 7.69 -38.39 -23.11
C TYR A 36 8.26 -39.35 -22.08
N SER A 37 7.42 -40.06 -21.35
CA SER A 37 7.87 -41.01 -20.33
C SER A 37 7.17 -42.35 -20.46
N VAL A 38 7.89 -43.43 -20.16
CA VAL A 38 7.35 -44.78 -20.03
C VAL A 38 7.36 -45.19 -18.57
N SER A 39 6.23 -45.74 -18.12
CA SER A 39 6.10 -46.34 -16.78
C SER A 39 5.73 -47.81 -16.91
N TRP A 40 6.50 -48.70 -16.29
CA TRP A 40 6.29 -50.16 -16.35
C TRP A 40 5.33 -50.70 -15.28
N GLU A 41 4.34 -49.89 -14.89
CA GLU A 41 3.32 -50.27 -13.90
C GLU A 41 2.07 -50.82 -14.58
N LYS A 42 1.66 -52.04 -14.19
CA LYS A 42 0.48 -52.69 -14.78
C LYS A 42 -0.83 -52.00 -14.39
N LYS A 43 -1.43 -51.25 -15.32
CA LYS A 43 -2.67 -50.49 -15.09
C LYS A 43 -3.72 -50.71 -16.19
N LYS A 44 -4.97 -50.47 -15.83
CA LYS A 44 -6.08 -50.30 -16.79
C LYS A 44 -5.97 -48.95 -17.48
N PHE A 45 -6.56 -48.81 -18.66
CA PHE A 45 -6.48 -47.58 -19.46
C PHE A 45 -6.87 -46.31 -18.68
N GLU A 46 -8.05 -46.31 -18.05
CA GLU A 46 -8.55 -45.16 -17.30
C GLU A 46 -7.61 -44.72 -16.15
N LYS A 47 -7.01 -45.71 -15.47
CA LYS A 47 -6.03 -45.44 -14.40
C LYS A 47 -4.71 -44.91 -14.96
N ALA A 48 -4.30 -45.38 -16.13
CA ALA A 48 -3.11 -44.86 -16.80
C ALA A 48 -3.31 -43.41 -17.25
N LYS A 49 -4.47 -43.11 -17.86
CA LYS A 49 -4.91 -41.77 -18.27
C LYS A 49 -4.86 -40.77 -17.12
N THR A 50 -5.58 -41.05 -16.04
CA THR A 50 -5.60 -40.21 -14.83
C THR A 50 -4.22 -40.07 -14.16
N THR A 51 -3.33 -41.06 -14.31
CA THR A 51 -1.95 -40.95 -13.79
C THR A 51 -1.09 -39.97 -14.59
N CYS A 52 -1.25 -39.91 -15.92
CA CYS A 52 -0.57 -38.90 -16.74
C CYS A 52 -1.14 -37.49 -16.47
N GLU A 53 -2.46 -37.36 -16.36
CA GLU A 53 -3.16 -36.11 -16.05
C GLU A 53 -2.72 -35.52 -14.71
N ALA A 54 -2.53 -36.36 -13.69
CA ALA A 54 -2.02 -35.95 -12.38
C ALA A 54 -0.59 -35.36 -12.42
N ARG A 55 0.15 -35.54 -13.54
CA ARG A 55 1.50 -35.00 -13.75
C ARG A 55 1.51 -33.85 -14.77
N ASN A 56 0.37 -33.20 -15.00
CA ASN A 56 0.21 -32.12 -15.98
C ASN A 56 0.55 -32.57 -17.42
N GLY A 57 0.05 -33.74 -17.80
CA GLY A 57 0.15 -34.22 -19.17
C GLY A 57 -0.97 -35.20 -19.51
N GLN A 58 -0.75 -36.02 -20.52
CA GLN A 58 -1.75 -36.93 -21.05
C GLN A 58 -1.13 -38.26 -21.49
N LEU A 59 -1.94 -39.26 -21.79
CA LEU A 59 -1.42 -40.44 -22.49
C LEU A 59 -0.92 -40.01 -23.87
N LEU A 60 0.26 -40.48 -24.24
CA LEU A 60 0.95 -40.08 -25.47
C LEU A 60 0.05 -40.28 -26.70
N THR A 61 -0.12 -39.21 -27.46
CA THR A 61 -0.83 -39.22 -28.74
C THR A 61 0.16 -39.21 -29.89
N VAL A 62 -0.19 -39.82 -31.03
CA VAL A 62 0.73 -39.93 -32.18
C VAL A 62 0.17 -39.17 -33.37
N THR A 63 0.52 -37.89 -33.43
CA THR A 63 0.07 -36.91 -34.42
C THR A 63 1.21 -36.47 -35.35
N ASN A 64 2.47 -36.73 -34.98
CA ASN A 64 3.66 -36.36 -35.73
C ASN A 64 4.77 -37.42 -35.60
N THR A 65 5.86 -37.23 -36.35
CA THR A 65 7.00 -38.15 -36.35
C THR A 65 7.79 -38.12 -35.04
N VAL A 66 7.82 -36.99 -34.33
CA VAL A 66 8.53 -36.83 -33.05
C VAL A 66 7.94 -37.75 -31.96
N GLN A 67 6.61 -37.79 -31.87
CA GLN A 67 5.90 -38.66 -30.94
C GLN A 67 6.08 -40.15 -31.30
N ALA A 68 6.14 -40.48 -32.59
CA ALA A 68 6.45 -41.83 -33.04
C ALA A 68 7.89 -42.26 -32.68
N ASP A 69 8.85 -41.35 -32.83
CA ASP A 69 10.24 -41.58 -32.45
C ASP A 69 10.38 -41.75 -30.93
N ALA A 70 9.62 -41.00 -30.13
CA ALA A 70 9.57 -41.16 -28.68
C ALA A 70 9.14 -42.57 -28.26
N ILE A 71 8.10 -43.13 -28.91
CA ILE A 71 7.66 -44.52 -28.69
C ILE A 71 8.81 -45.48 -29.02
N SER A 72 9.44 -45.31 -30.18
CA SER A 72 10.55 -46.17 -30.59
C SER A 72 11.69 -46.15 -29.57
N LEU A 73 12.08 -44.98 -29.07
CA LEU A 73 13.18 -44.83 -28.11
C LEU A 73 12.88 -45.42 -26.72
N LEU A 74 11.64 -45.29 -26.25
CA LEU A 74 11.22 -45.71 -24.91
C LEU A 74 10.84 -47.20 -24.85
N VAL A 75 10.17 -47.72 -25.88
CA VAL A 75 9.59 -49.08 -25.86
C VAL A 75 10.53 -50.12 -26.46
N SER A 76 11.34 -49.77 -27.47
CA SER A 76 12.22 -50.74 -28.17
C SER A 76 13.26 -51.40 -27.26
N LYS A 77 13.61 -50.75 -26.15
CA LYS A 77 14.58 -51.27 -25.16
C LYS A 77 14.03 -52.33 -24.22
N ALA A 78 12.72 -52.57 -24.20
CA ALA A 78 12.14 -53.61 -23.36
C ALA A 78 12.78 -54.97 -23.67
N GLU A 79 13.16 -55.75 -22.66
CA GLU A 79 13.83 -57.05 -22.87
C GLU A 79 12.90 -58.07 -23.57
N THR A 80 11.62 -58.06 -23.21
CA THR A 80 10.57 -58.94 -23.74
C THR A 80 9.58 -58.18 -24.61
N ASP A 81 8.70 -58.90 -25.32
CA ASP A 81 7.50 -58.27 -25.90
C ASP A 81 6.63 -57.71 -24.76
N VAL A 82 6.21 -56.45 -24.90
CA VAL A 82 5.46 -55.69 -23.90
C VAL A 82 4.28 -55.04 -24.56
N ARG A 83 3.20 -54.81 -23.82
CA ARG A 83 2.08 -54.00 -24.28
C ARG A 83 1.99 -52.75 -23.42
N VAL A 84 2.14 -51.58 -24.04
CA VAL A 84 2.05 -50.30 -23.34
C VAL A 84 0.89 -49.45 -23.87
N TRP A 85 0.13 -48.81 -22.98
CA TRP A 85 -0.96 -47.92 -23.39
C TRP A 85 -0.45 -46.66 -24.07
N ILE A 86 -1.13 -46.26 -25.16
CA ILE A 86 -1.07 -44.93 -25.76
C ILE A 86 -2.45 -44.28 -25.69
N GLY A 87 -2.53 -42.96 -25.88
CA GLY A 87 -3.73 -42.15 -25.72
C GLY A 87 -4.76 -42.29 -26.84
N LEU A 88 -5.13 -43.51 -27.21
CA LEU A 88 -6.08 -43.80 -28.29
C LEU A 88 -7.20 -44.70 -27.77
N GLU A 89 -8.42 -44.16 -27.69
CA GLU A 89 -9.59 -44.83 -27.13
C GLU A 89 -10.80 -44.75 -28.06
N GLN A 90 -11.73 -45.69 -27.93
CA GLN A 90 -13.00 -45.65 -28.65
C GLN A 90 -14.08 -45.02 -27.75
N PRO A 91 -14.67 -43.87 -28.14
CA PRO A 91 -15.53 -43.08 -27.24
C PRO A 91 -16.85 -43.76 -26.86
N PHE A 92 -17.24 -44.86 -27.55
CA PHE A 92 -18.50 -45.57 -27.31
C PHE A 92 -18.29 -47.04 -26.99
N LYS A 93 -18.70 -47.47 -25.79
CA LYS A 93 -18.51 -48.83 -25.24
C LYS A 93 -19.23 -49.96 -26.01
N ASN A 94 -20.11 -49.66 -26.97
CA ASN A 94 -20.90 -50.65 -27.73
C ASN A 94 -20.65 -50.60 -29.25
N ARG A 95 -19.63 -49.87 -29.70
CA ARG A 95 -19.26 -49.82 -31.12
C ARG A 95 -18.23 -50.93 -31.41
N CYS A 96 -18.24 -51.44 -32.63
CA CYS A 96 -17.19 -52.32 -33.12
C CYS A 96 -16.23 -51.51 -33.99
N THR A 97 -14.97 -51.94 -34.07
CA THR A 97 -14.01 -51.31 -34.98
C THR A 97 -14.52 -51.40 -36.43
N ASN A 98 -14.40 -50.29 -37.15
CA ASN A 98 -14.77 -50.19 -38.56
C ASN A 98 -13.50 -49.99 -39.37
N MET A 99 -13.10 -51.01 -40.14
CA MET A 99 -11.85 -51.00 -40.90
C MET A 99 -11.82 -49.96 -42.04
N LEU A 100 -12.98 -49.36 -42.38
CA LEU A 100 -13.13 -48.32 -43.39
C LEU A 100 -13.05 -46.90 -42.81
N GLU A 101 -13.15 -46.73 -41.49
CA GLU A 101 -13.05 -45.43 -40.83
C GLU A 101 -11.58 -45.09 -40.52
N SER A 102 -11.26 -43.79 -40.54
CA SER A 102 -9.95 -43.32 -40.08
C SER A 102 -9.72 -43.69 -38.61
N LEU A 103 -8.49 -44.10 -38.28
CA LEU A 103 -8.14 -44.72 -37.00
C LEU A 103 -9.07 -45.87 -36.56
N ARG A 104 -9.81 -46.51 -37.48
CA ARG A 104 -10.79 -47.57 -37.21
C ARG A 104 -11.93 -47.17 -36.25
N GLY A 105 -12.22 -45.87 -36.14
CA GLY A 105 -13.27 -45.33 -35.27
C GLY A 105 -12.82 -45.05 -33.82
N PHE A 106 -11.51 -44.95 -33.58
CA PHE A 106 -10.91 -44.47 -32.34
C PHE A 106 -10.70 -42.94 -32.39
N SER A 107 -10.56 -42.33 -31.21
CA SER A 107 -10.25 -40.92 -31.00
C SER A 107 -9.06 -40.76 -30.05
N TRP A 108 -8.20 -39.78 -30.31
CA TRP A 108 -7.13 -39.41 -29.41
C TRP A 108 -7.67 -38.81 -28.12
N VAL A 109 -7.03 -39.10 -26.98
CA VAL A 109 -7.41 -38.54 -25.67
C VAL A 109 -7.21 -37.01 -25.60
N SER A 110 -6.33 -36.47 -26.43
CA SER A 110 -6.10 -35.03 -26.59
C SER A 110 -7.23 -34.31 -27.33
N GLY A 111 -8.07 -35.04 -28.07
CA GLY A 111 -9.11 -34.49 -28.94
C GLY A 111 -8.65 -34.12 -30.35
N ASP A 112 -7.41 -34.42 -30.72
CA ASP A 112 -6.86 -34.08 -32.04
C ASP A 112 -7.58 -34.78 -33.21
N ASN A 113 -7.68 -34.06 -34.33
CA ASN A 113 -8.35 -34.52 -35.56
C ASN A 113 -7.39 -35.11 -36.61
N LYS A 114 -6.07 -35.11 -36.33
CA LYS A 114 -5.06 -35.61 -37.26
C LYS A 114 -4.94 -37.12 -37.15
N THR A 115 -5.26 -37.82 -38.24
CA THR A 115 -5.48 -39.28 -38.23
C THR A 115 -4.55 -40.09 -39.13
N ASP A 116 -3.55 -39.45 -39.73
CA ASP A 116 -2.78 -40.07 -40.83
C ASP A 116 -1.76 -41.12 -40.35
N TYR A 117 -1.44 -41.14 -39.06
CA TYR A 117 -0.46 -42.08 -38.50
C TYR A 117 -1.15 -43.39 -38.08
N THR A 118 -0.78 -44.50 -38.73
CA THR A 118 -1.34 -45.82 -38.42
C THR A 118 -0.27 -46.91 -38.50
N ASN A 119 0.04 -47.57 -37.38
CA ASN A 119 1.00 -48.69 -37.33
C ASN A 119 0.35 -49.98 -36.79
N TRP A 120 -0.85 -50.30 -37.26
CA TRP A 120 -1.61 -51.45 -36.76
C TRP A 120 -0.95 -52.78 -37.11
N ARG A 121 -0.87 -53.68 -36.13
CA ARG A 121 -0.57 -55.09 -36.36
C ARG A 121 -1.64 -55.70 -37.30
N LYS A 122 -1.27 -56.73 -38.07
CA LYS A 122 -2.17 -57.38 -39.05
C LYS A 122 -3.55 -57.65 -38.42
N PRO A 123 -4.65 -57.25 -39.08
CA PRO A 123 -5.95 -57.27 -38.45
C PRO A 123 -6.39 -58.68 -38.07
N GLY A 124 -6.74 -58.85 -36.80
CA GLY A 124 -7.42 -60.04 -36.30
C GLY A 124 -8.93 -59.96 -36.51
N VAL A 125 -9.66 -60.78 -35.74
CA VAL A 125 -11.14 -60.80 -35.70
C VAL A 125 -11.68 -59.46 -35.18
N ARG A 126 -12.75 -58.94 -35.79
CA ARG A 126 -13.47 -57.72 -35.37
C ARG A 126 -13.75 -57.72 -33.87
N LYS A 127 -13.22 -56.74 -33.13
CA LYS A 127 -13.52 -56.53 -31.71
C LYS A 127 -14.62 -55.49 -31.54
N CYS A 128 -15.44 -55.66 -30.51
CA CYS A 128 -16.53 -54.76 -30.14
C CYS A 128 -16.46 -54.51 -28.63
N GLY A 129 -16.74 -53.29 -28.19
CA GLY A 129 -16.71 -52.95 -26.77
C GLY A 129 -16.05 -51.60 -26.48
N ALA A 130 -15.73 -51.37 -25.21
CA ALA A 130 -14.80 -50.31 -24.82
C ALA A 130 -13.37 -50.72 -25.23
N LEU A 131 -12.91 -50.21 -26.36
CA LEU A 131 -11.62 -50.56 -26.94
C LEU A 131 -10.61 -49.41 -26.80
N CYS A 132 -9.38 -49.79 -26.50
CA CYS A 132 -8.23 -48.93 -26.31
C CYS A 132 -7.01 -49.57 -27.01
N VAL A 133 -5.94 -48.81 -27.21
CA VAL A 133 -4.80 -49.28 -28.02
C VAL A 133 -3.54 -49.45 -27.19
N THR A 134 -2.90 -50.61 -27.34
CA THR A 134 -1.55 -50.86 -26.82
C THR A 134 -0.53 -50.91 -27.94
N VAL A 135 0.70 -50.47 -27.65
CA VAL A 135 1.84 -50.57 -28.55
C VAL A 135 2.78 -51.67 -28.07
N HIS A 136 3.29 -52.44 -29.04
CA HIS A 136 4.28 -53.50 -28.82
C HIS A 136 5.71 -52.99 -28.92
N LYS A 137 6.68 -53.82 -28.51
CA LYS A 137 8.12 -53.53 -28.64
C LYS A 137 8.56 -53.21 -30.07
N ASP A 138 7.92 -53.82 -31.07
CA ASP A 138 8.16 -53.59 -32.50
C ASP A 138 7.51 -52.30 -33.03
N GLY A 139 6.87 -51.51 -32.16
CA GLY A 139 6.15 -50.28 -32.52
C GLY A 139 4.75 -50.52 -33.10
N THR A 140 4.33 -51.78 -33.28
CA THR A 140 3.01 -52.09 -33.84
C THR A 140 1.89 -51.93 -32.83
N TRP A 141 0.72 -51.51 -33.29
CA TRP A 141 -0.45 -51.19 -32.48
C TRP A 141 -1.43 -52.36 -32.46
N GLU A 142 -1.95 -52.68 -31.27
CA GLU A 142 -2.97 -53.69 -31.03
C GLU A 142 -4.21 -53.06 -30.37
N GLU A 143 -5.39 -53.35 -30.94
CA GLU A 143 -6.68 -53.05 -30.30
C GLU A 143 -6.96 -54.04 -29.16
N THR A 144 -7.28 -53.53 -27.97
CA THR A 144 -7.56 -54.34 -26.77
C THR A 144 -8.69 -53.72 -25.94
N LEU A 145 -9.25 -54.49 -25.00
CA LEU A 145 -10.29 -53.96 -24.11
C LEU A 145 -9.66 -52.95 -23.14
N CYS A 146 -10.29 -51.80 -22.92
CA CYS A 146 -9.78 -50.78 -22.00
C CYS A 146 -9.62 -51.27 -20.55
N ASP A 147 -10.37 -52.31 -20.18
CA ASP A 147 -10.30 -52.99 -18.87
C ASP A 147 -9.10 -53.94 -18.71
N PHE A 148 -8.39 -54.22 -19.80
CA PHE A 148 -7.15 -54.99 -19.77
C PHE A 148 -6.10 -54.28 -18.90
N LYS A 149 -5.21 -55.05 -18.26
CA LYS A 149 -4.05 -54.48 -17.54
C LYS A 149 -2.82 -54.62 -18.42
N ALA A 150 -2.46 -53.56 -19.13
CA ALA A 150 -1.24 -53.55 -19.94
C ALA A 150 0.02 -53.53 -19.06
N ASP A 151 1.17 -53.84 -19.66
CA ASP A 151 2.45 -53.95 -18.97
C ASP A 151 3.04 -52.58 -18.59
N GLY A 152 2.58 -51.51 -19.24
CA GLY A 152 2.93 -50.14 -18.93
C GLY A 152 2.06 -49.12 -19.67
N TYR A 153 2.46 -47.85 -19.61
CA TYR A 153 1.79 -46.75 -20.31
C TYR A 153 2.79 -45.63 -20.63
N LEU A 154 2.49 -44.88 -21.69
CA LEU A 154 3.28 -43.75 -22.17
C LEU A 154 2.55 -42.45 -21.88
N CYS A 155 3.24 -41.50 -21.23
CA CYS A 155 2.73 -40.15 -21.02
C CYS A 155 3.51 -39.14 -21.89
N GLU A 156 2.78 -38.14 -22.40
CA GLU A 156 3.30 -36.90 -22.97
C GLU A 156 3.09 -35.78 -21.95
N LEU A 157 4.15 -35.01 -21.66
CA LEU A 157 4.17 -33.99 -20.61
C LEU A 157 4.63 -32.67 -21.20
N GLU A 158 3.89 -31.61 -20.89
CA GLU A 158 4.17 -30.25 -21.34
C GLU A 158 4.82 -29.43 -20.22
N TYR A 159 5.86 -28.67 -20.57
CA TYR A 159 6.59 -27.80 -19.64
C TYR A 159 6.74 -26.40 -20.24
N THR A 160 6.64 -25.38 -19.40
CA THR A 160 6.71 -23.96 -19.82
C THR A 160 8.14 -23.44 -19.98
N GLY A 161 9.14 -24.18 -19.53
CA GLY A 161 10.55 -23.85 -19.68
C GLY A 161 11.42 -25.10 -19.63
N LEU A 162 12.46 -25.12 -20.46
CA LEU A 162 13.34 -26.27 -20.62
C LEU A 162 14.82 -25.84 -20.64
N CYS A 163 15.66 -26.47 -19.83
CA CYS A 163 17.11 -26.28 -19.88
C CYS A 163 17.70 -26.95 -21.12
N SER A 164 18.62 -26.27 -21.80
CA SER A 164 19.41 -26.89 -22.87
C SER A 164 20.31 -28.01 -22.34
N PRO A 165 20.78 -28.98 -23.14
CA PRO A 165 21.70 -29.99 -22.67
C PRO A 165 23.05 -29.33 -22.42
N LEU A 166 23.72 -29.78 -21.36
CA LEU A 166 25.06 -29.29 -21.03
C LEU A 166 26.00 -29.49 -22.21
N THR A 167 26.60 -28.39 -22.67
CA THR A 167 27.63 -28.46 -23.73
C THR A 167 28.98 -28.83 -23.13
N LEU A 168 29.56 -29.91 -23.65
CA LEU A 168 30.82 -30.48 -23.17
C LEU A 168 31.95 -30.29 -24.19
N LYS A 169 33.13 -29.88 -23.71
CA LYS A 169 34.37 -29.89 -24.53
C LYS A 169 34.96 -31.30 -24.72
N SER A 170 34.58 -32.27 -23.89
CA SER A 170 35.09 -33.65 -23.91
C SER A 170 33.95 -34.67 -23.79
N VAL A 171 34.20 -35.93 -24.19
CA VAL A 171 33.18 -37.00 -24.10
C VAL A 171 33.03 -37.44 -22.65
N VAL A 172 32.07 -36.87 -21.93
CA VAL A 172 31.74 -37.23 -20.54
C VAL A 172 30.37 -37.86 -20.49
N ASN A 173 30.23 -38.97 -19.74
CA ASN A 173 28.93 -39.60 -19.50
C ASN A 173 28.15 -38.79 -18.45
N ILE A 174 27.10 -38.10 -18.90
CA ILE A 174 26.15 -37.41 -18.03
C ILE A 174 24.93 -38.30 -17.82
N THR A 175 24.51 -38.44 -16.57
CA THR A 175 23.27 -39.12 -16.21
C THR A 175 22.23 -38.09 -15.80
N TYR A 176 21.14 -37.98 -16.56
CA TYR A 176 20.04 -37.10 -16.23
C TYR A 176 18.99 -37.87 -15.42
N SER A 177 18.50 -37.28 -14.34
CA SER A 177 17.50 -37.87 -13.46
C SER A 177 16.48 -36.81 -13.06
N HIS A 178 15.21 -37.18 -13.03
CA HIS A 178 14.13 -36.28 -12.61
C HIS A 178 13.22 -37.01 -11.63
N LYS A 179 12.92 -36.38 -10.50
CA LYS A 179 12.23 -37.00 -9.35
C LYS A 179 10.93 -37.73 -9.75
N SER A 180 10.15 -37.15 -10.66
CA SER A 180 8.85 -37.70 -11.09
C SER A 180 8.90 -38.55 -12.36
N LEU A 181 10.01 -38.52 -13.12
CA LEU A 181 10.11 -39.15 -14.44
C LEU A 181 11.13 -40.31 -14.47
N GLY A 182 12.04 -40.36 -13.50
CA GLY A 182 13.11 -41.34 -13.44
C GLY A 182 14.33 -40.90 -14.24
N LEU A 183 14.98 -41.84 -14.91
CA LEU A 183 16.21 -41.57 -15.67
C LEU A 183 15.87 -41.06 -17.08
N GLY A 184 16.50 -39.95 -17.45
CA GLY A 184 16.25 -39.24 -18.68
C GLY A 184 17.34 -39.44 -19.71
N ARG A 185 16.95 -39.42 -20.99
CA ARG A 185 17.87 -39.18 -22.10
C ARG A 185 17.26 -38.08 -22.97
N SER A 186 18.10 -37.35 -23.70
CA SER A 186 17.58 -36.39 -24.66
C SER A 186 18.08 -36.71 -26.06
N GLY A 187 17.15 -36.77 -27.03
CA GLY A 187 17.45 -36.83 -28.46
C GLY A 187 17.47 -35.43 -29.11
N GLY A 188 17.09 -34.40 -28.34
CA GLY A 188 17.13 -32.99 -28.71
C GLY A 188 17.66 -32.12 -27.55
N SER A 189 17.55 -30.80 -27.68
CA SER A 189 18.27 -29.87 -26.81
C SER A 189 17.49 -29.36 -25.59
N ILE A 190 16.80 -30.22 -24.80
CA ILE A 190 15.90 -29.74 -23.73
C ILE A 190 15.68 -30.71 -22.55
N PHE A 191 15.59 -30.19 -21.31
CA PHE A 191 15.21 -30.91 -20.08
C PHE A 191 14.29 -30.06 -19.20
N PRO A 192 13.28 -30.64 -18.52
CA PRO A 192 12.38 -29.88 -17.66
C PRO A 192 13.04 -29.46 -16.35
N SER A 193 12.54 -28.37 -15.77
CA SER A 193 12.93 -27.90 -14.45
C SER A 193 12.75 -28.98 -13.38
N GLY A 194 13.71 -29.09 -12.46
CA GLY A 194 13.80 -30.19 -11.49
C GLY A 194 14.57 -31.41 -11.99
N THR A 195 15.13 -31.36 -13.20
CA THR A 195 16.07 -32.39 -13.70
C THR A 195 17.45 -32.17 -13.11
N ASN A 196 18.03 -33.23 -12.54
CA ASN A 196 19.40 -33.29 -12.05
C ASN A 196 20.30 -33.96 -13.10
N ALA A 197 21.42 -33.33 -13.44
CA ALA A 197 22.49 -33.87 -14.26
C ALA A 197 23.67 -34.26 -13.39
N TYR A 198 23.96 -35.56 -13.31
CA TYR A 198 25.11 -36.10 -12.61
C TYR A 198 26.26 -36.36 -13.58
N ILE A 199 27.43 -35.81 -13.29
CA ILE A 199 28.62 -35.92 -14.13
C ILE A 199 29.64 -36.84 -13.46
N ALA A 200 29.67 -38.10 -13.91
CA ALA A 200 30.42 -39.16 -13.21
C ALA A 200 31.93 -38.90 -13.10
N SER A 201 32.54 -38.27 -14.12
CA SER A 201 33.99 -37.99 -14.13
C SER A 201 34.42 -36.91 -13.15
N LEU A 202 33.49 -36.03 -12.74
CA LEU A 202 33.78 -34.88 -11.89
C LEU A 202 33.18 -35.01 -10.48
N LYS A 203 32.26 -35.97 -10.28
CA LYS A 203 31.44 -36.12 -9.07
C LYS A 203 30.60 -34.87 -8.76
N ASP A 204 30.28 -34.09 -9.79
CA ASP A 204 29.41 -32.92 -9.69
C ASP A 204 27.96 -33.28 -10.08
N SER A 205 27.03 -32.54 -9.48
CA SER A 205 25.60 -32.58 -9.81
C SER A 205 25.08 -31.18 -10.05
N LEU A 206 24.50 -30.97 -11.24
CA LEU A 206 23.79 -29.75 -11.61
C LEU A 206 22.29 -30.00 -11.60
N PHE A 207 21.48 -28.97 -11.37
CA PHE A 207 20.02 -29.06 -11.44
C PHE A 207 19.44 -27.95 -12.31
N CYS A 208 18.42 -28.29 -13.09
CA CYS A 208 17.70 -27.34 -13.94
C CYS A 208 16.69 -26.56 -13.10
N ALA A 209 16.81 -25.23 -13.05
CA ALA A 209 15.95 -24.36 -12.25
C ALA A 209 15.27 -23.28 -13.09
N SER A 210 13.98 -23.04 -12.83
CA SER A 210 13.22 -21.89 -13.34
C SER A 210 13.21 -20.78 -12.29
N GLU A 211 13.80 -19.63 -12.58
CA GLU A 211 13.65 -18.42 -11.76
C GLU A 211 12.93 -17.34 -12.57
N GLY A 212 11.73 -16.97 -12.13
CA GLY A 212 10.92 -15.90 -12.72
C GLY A 212 10.46 -16.19 -14.16
N ASP A 213 10.35 -15.13 -14.96
CA ASP A 213 9.94 -15.16 -16.39
C ASP A 213 11.06 -15.61 -17.35
N GLY A 214 12.23 -16.00 -16.83
CA GLY A 214 13.39 -16.42 -17.61
C GLY A 214 13.32 -17.87 -18.09
N GLN A 215 14.08 -18.19 -19.17
CA GLN A 215 14.33 -19.58 -19.55
C GLN A 215 15.09 -20.30 -18.42
N PRO A 216 14.70 -21.54 -18.05
CA PRO A 216 15.41 -22.25 -16.99
C PRO A 216 16.84 -22.57 -17.37
N GLN A 217 17.72 -22.53 -16.37
CA GLN A 217 19.16 -22.70 -16.52
C GLN A 217 19.71 -23.72 -15.53
N TRP A 218 20.88 -24.28 -15.84
CA TRP A 218 21.60 -25.17 -14.94
C TRP A 218 22.17 -24.40 -13.75
N LYS A 219 21.97 -24.94 -12.55
CA LYS A 219 22.48 -24.41 -11.29
C LYS A 219 23.23 -25.50 -10.53
N SER A 220 24.07 -25.09 -9.58
CA SER A 220 24.72 -25.97 -8.62
C SER A 220 24.17 -25.69 -7.23
N GLU A 221 24.20 -26.69 -6.35
CA GLU A 221 23.83 -26.51 -4.93
C GLU A 221 24.88 -25.68 -4.18
N VAL A 222 26.13 -25.70 -4.66
CA VAL A 222 27.25 -24.95 -4.06
C VAL A 222 27.48 -23.67 -4.88
N PRO A 223 27.61 -22.50 -4.23
CA PRO A 223 28.02 -21.25 -4.88
C PRO A 223 29.39 -21.39 -5.56
N GLY A 224 29.62 -20.63 -6.63
CA GLY A 224 30.86 -20.68 -7.43
C GLY A 224 30.76 -21.58 -8.66
N PRO A 225 31.73 -21.52 -9.58
CA PRO A 225 31.67 -22.23 -10.84
C PRO A 225 31.81 -23.75 -10.71
N TRP A 226 31.19 -24.47 -11.64
CA TRP A 226 31.53 -25.88 -11.87
C TRP A 226 32.72 -25.99 -12.84
N ASP A 227 33.11 -27.22 -13.18
CA ASP A 227 34.25 -27.46 -14.08
C ASP A 227 34.17 -26.65 -15.40
N CYS A 228 35.23 -25.90 -15.71
CA CYS A 228 35.29 -25.02 -16.89
C CYS A 228 35.11 -25.74 -18.25
N SER A 229 35.21 -27.07 -18.29
CA SER A 229 34.95 -27.89 -19.49
C SER A 229 33.47 -28.01 -19.82
N ILE A 230 32.59 -27.69 -18.86
CA ILE A 230 31.14 -27.72 -18.95
C ILE A 230 30.65 -26.28 -18.99
N GLU A 231 30.07 -25.84 -20.10
CA GLU A 231 29.42 -24.50 -20.20
C GLU A 231 30.24 -23.33 -19.58
N LYS A 232 31.57 -23.33 -19.74
CA LYS A 232 32.47 -22.35 -19.12
C LYS A 232 32.29 -22.21 -17.60
N GLY A 233 32.07 -23.31 -16.89
CA GLY A 233 31.88 -23.30 -15.43
C GLY A 233 30.61 -22.60 -14.95
N GLY A 234 29.69 -22.27 -15.87
CA GLY A 234 28.53 -21.43 -15.57
C GLY A 234 28.88 -19.95 -15.36
N CYS A 235 30.10 -19.54 -15.71
CA CYS A 235 30.55 -18.15 -15.61
C CYS A 235 29.90 -17.26 -16.67
N GLU A 236 29.54 -16.03 -16.30
CA GLU A 236 28.99 -15.06 -17.25
C GLU A 236 30.00 -14.69 -18.36
N ASN A 237 31.29 -14.59 -18.01
CA ASN A 237 32.35 -14.20 -18.93
C ASN A 237 33.30 -15.36 -19.28
N ASP A 238 34.31 -15.60 -18.46
CA ASP A 238 35.32 -16.65 -18.70
C ASP A 238 35.61 -17.46 -17.43
N CYS A 239 36.12 -18.68 -17.63
CA CYS A 239 36.40 -19.65 -16.56
C CYS A 239 37.82 -20.18 -16.70
N VAL A 240 38.58 -20.08 -15.61
CA VAL A 240 39.96 -20.55 -15.54
C VAL A 240 40.10 -21.62 -14.48
N MET A 241 41.06 -22.52 -14.68
CA MET A 241 41.44 -23.53 -13.70
C MET A 241 42.70 -23.05 -12.97
N GLU A 242 42.59 -22.78 -11.67
CA GLU A 242 43.70 -22.34 -10.82
C GLU A 242 43.80 -23.29 -9.61
N ASP A 243 44.98 -23.89 -9.41
CA ASP A 243 45.23 -24.91 -8.36
C ASP A 243 44.22 -26.06 -8.28
N GLY A 244 43.60 -26.42 -9.41
CA GLY A 244 42.60 -27.48 -9.50
C GLY A 244 41.17 -27.05 -9.14
N MET A 245 40.95 -25.76 -8.90
CA MET A 245 39.63 -25.16 -8.68
C MET A 245 39.21 -24.35 -9.92
N SER A 246 37.93 -24.40 -10.26
CA SER A 246 37.35 -23.52 -11.28
C SER A 246 37.11 -22.15 -10.68
N ILE A 247 37.47 -21.09 -11.41
CA ILE A 247 37.29 -19.70 -10.99
C ILE A 247 36.76 -18.89 -12.18
N CYS A 248 35.70 -18.12 -11.96
CA CYS A 248 35.19 -17.19 -12.96
C CYS A 248 35.98 -15.90 -12.96
N THR A 249 36.28 -15.38 -14.15
CA THR A 249 36.95 -14.08 -14.32
C THR A 249 36.04 -13.09 -15.01
N CYS A 250 36.06 -11.85 -14.53
CA CYS A 250 35.23 -10.78 -15.05
C CYS A 250 36.03 -9.81 -15.93
N PRO A 251 35.37 -9.13 -16.90
CA PRO A 251 35.99 -8.08 -17.69
C PRO A 251 36.58 -6.94 -16.83
N PRO A 252 37.48 -6.11 -17.39
CA PRO A 252 37.93 -4.88 -16.72
C PRO A 252 36.73 -4.04 -16.25
N GLU A 253 36.88 -3.35 -15.10
CA GLU A 253 35.85 -2.50 -14.48
C GLU A 253 34.63 -3.26 -13.91
N THR A 254 34.69 -4.58 -13.79
CA THR A 254 33.65 -5.40 -13.16
C THR A 254 34.25 -6.36 -12.13
N HIS A 255 33.42 -6.87 -11.23
CA HIS A 255 33.83 -7.83 -10.20
C HIS A 255 32.84 -8.98 -10.11
N LEU A 256 33.31 -10.10 -9.55
CA LEU A 256 32.50 -11.29 -9.36
C LEU A 256 31.55 -11.08 -8.19
N LYS A 257 30.26 -11.33 -8.41
CA LYS A 257 29.24 -11.31 -7.37
C LYS A 257 29.46 -12.46 -6.37
N ASP A 258 28.78 -12.40 -5.23
CA ASP A 258 28.81 -13.45 -4.18
C ASP A 258 28.39 -14.85 -4.67
N ASP A 259 27.66 -14.96 -5.79
CA ASP A 259 27.34 -16.25 -6.41
C ASP A 259 28.55 -16.93 -7.08
N GLY A 260 29.65 -16.19 -7.24
CA GLY A 260 30.89 -16.66 -7.83
C GLY A 260 30.81 -16.89 -9.34
N ARG A 261 29.81 -16.36 -10.05
CA ARG A 261 29.62 -16.58 -11.50
C ARG A 261 29.23 -15.35 -12.29
N THR A 262 28.46 -14.46 -11.68
CA THR A 262 27.92 -13.26 -12.34
C THR A 262 28.88 -12.09 -12.17
N CYS A 263 29.06 -11.32 -13.24
CA CYS A 263 29.90 -10.14 -13.27
C CYS A 263 29.03 -8.90 -13.08
N VAL A 264 29.29 -8.16 -12.00
CA VAL A 264 28.56 -6.94 -11.67
C VAL A 264 29.49 -5.74 -11.73
N LYS A 265 28.93 -4.59 -12.10
CA LYS A 265 29.67 -3.33 -12.00
C LYS A 265 29.79 -2.94 -10.53
N PRO A 266 30.87 -2.26 -10.10
CA PRO A 266 31.09 -1.88 -8.71
C PRO A 266 29.92 -1.14 -8.04
N CYS A 267 29.14 -0.38 -8.81
CA CYS A 267 27.99 0.39 -8.32
C CYS A 267 26.63 -0.10 -8.83
N ASP A 268 26.52 -1.37 -9.28
CA ASP A 268 25.28 -1.94 -9.80
C ASP A 268 25.03 -3.37 -9.29
N PRO A 269 24.04 -3.60 -8.40
CA PRO A 269 23.18 -2.58 -7.77
C PRO A 269 23.97 -1.66 -6.83
N ASN A 270 23.47 -0.44 -6.58
CA ASN A 270 24.17 0.53 -5.72
C ASN A 270 24.42 -0.07 -4.31
N PRO A 271 25.68 -0.33 -3.93
CA PRO A 271 26.01 -0.94 -2.63
C PRO A 271 26.06 0.08 -1.49
N CYS A 272 26.00 1.39 -1.80
CA CYS A 272 26.05 2.49 -0.85
C CYS A 272 24.64 3.00 -0.55
N SER A 273 24.42 3.59 0.62
CA SER A 273 23.12 4.17 0.98
C SER A 273 22.75 5.39 0.13
N GLN A 274 23.76 6.14 -0.35
CA GLN A 274 23.59 7.34 -1.17
C GLN A 274 24.44 7.28 -2.45
N LEU A 275 25.68 7.77 -2.41
CA LEU A 275 26.52 7.90 -3.62
C LEU A 275 27.57 6.79 -3.69
N CYS A 276 27.68 6.14 -4.84
CA CYS A 276 28.73 5.15 -5.13
C CYS A 276 29.61 5.66 -6.26
N ILE A 277 30.93 5.65 -6.04
CA ILE A 277 31.92 6.06 -7.03
C ILE A 277 32.82 4.87 -7.36
N PRO A 278 32.84 4.38 -8.62
CA PRO A 278 33.73 3.31 -9.03
C PRO A 278 35.19 3.80 -9.07
N ILE A 279 36.13 2.95 -8.65
CA ILE A 279 37.56 3.28 -8.68
C ILE A 279 38.13 2.85 -10.04
N SER A 280 38.69 3.79 -10.81
CA SER A 280 39.10 3.55 -12.20
C SER A 280 40.26 2.55 -12.38
N GLU A 281 41.06 2.29 -11.35
CA GLU A 281 42.25 1.41 -11.43
C GLU A 281 42.18 0.16 -10.53
N SER A 282 41.03 -0.14 -9.92
CA SER A 282 40.86 -1.34 -9.09
C SER A 282 39.43 -1.86 -9.14
N PRO A 283 39.19 -3.19 -9.07
CA PRO A 283 37.85 -3.73 -8.88
C PRO A 283 37.33 -3.31 -7.51
N GLY A 284 36.61 -2.19 -7.45
CA GLY A 284 36.15 -1.61 -6.19
C GLY A 284 35.37 -0.31 -6.39
N PHE A 285 34.81 0.15 -5.29
CA PHE A 285 34.05 1.40 -5.19
C PHE A 285 34.35 2.08 -3.86
N VAL A 286 34.08 3.39 -3.80
CA VAL A 286 34.03 4.15 -2.57
C VAL A 286 32.64 4.75 -2.42
N CYS A 287 32.08 4.65 -1.21
CA CYS A 287 30.82 5.33 -0.88
C CYS A 287 31.10 6.75 -0.42
N MET A 288 30.27 7.68 -0.88
CA MET A 288 30.27 9.07 -0.44
C MET A 288 28.87 9.48 -0.03
N CYS A 289 28.81 10.42 0.91
CA CYS A 289 27.56 10.96 1.41
C CYS A 289 27.29 12.33 0.80
N GLN A 290 26.01 12.64 0.63
CA GLN A 290 25.53 13.98 0.29
C GLN A 290 25.78 14.93 1.46
N GLU A 291 25.72 16.23 1.19
CA GLU A 291 25.80 17.26 2.24
C GLU A 291 24.76 17.02 3.34
N GLY A 292 25.13 17.29 4.60
CA GLY A 292 24.31 16.98 5.78
C GLY A 292 24.46 15.54 6.32
N TYR A 293 25.33 14.72 5.74
CA TYR A 293 25.54 13.34 6.17
C TYR A 293 27.03 12.99 6.31
N GLU A 294 27.35 12.10 7.25
CA GLU A 294 28.68 11.51 7.42
C GLU A 294 28.67 10.01 7.14
N LEU A 295 29.82 9.48 6.72
CA LEU A 295 29.96 8.06 6.40
C LEU A 295 30.18 7.25 7.70
N ALA A 296 29.32 6.27 7.95
CA ALA A 296 29.41 5.38 9.09
C ALA A 296 30.62 4.44 9.02
N ASP A 297 30.92 3.77 10.14
CA ASP A 297 32.05 2.84 10.28
C ASP A 297 32.04 1.68 9.28
N ASP A 298 30.87 1.31 8.74
CA ASP A 298 30.71 0.26 7.73
C ASP A 298 31.17 0.69 6.32
N GLN A 299 31.56 1.97 6.16
CA GLN A 299 31.96 2.62 4.91
C GLN A 299 30.92 2.56 3.79
N LYS A 300 29.64 2.33 4.13
CA LYS A 300 28.55 2.18 3.16
C LYS A 300 27.31 3.00 3.49
N THR A 301 27.07 3.21 4.78
CA THR A 301 25.88 3.88 5.28
C THR A 301 26.19 5.33 5.58
N CYS A 302 25.36 6.24 5.08
CA CYS A 302 25.40 7.66 5.39
C CYS A 302 24.44 7.94 6.54
N ILE A 303 24.98 8.44 7.64
CA ILE A 303 24.23 8.85 8.83
C ILE A 303 24.07 10.36 8.81
N ASP A 304 22.89 10.81 9.23
CA ASP A 304 22.55 12.21 9.34
C ASP A 304 23.47 12.91 10.36
N ILE A 305 24.01 14.07 9.99
CA ILE A 305 24.78 14.90 10.91
C ILE A 305 23.79 15.74 11.71
N ASP A 306 23.79 15.61 13.04
CA ASP A 306 23.00 16.49 13.89
C ASP A 306 23.68 17.86 13.99
N ASP A 307 23.34 18.77 13.07
CA ASP A 307 23.91 20.11 13.00
C ASP A 307 23.69 20.90 14.30
N CYS A 308 22.57 20.67 14.99
CA CYS A 308 22.25 21.31 16.27
C CYS A 308 23.15 20.81 17.41
N ALA A 309 23.58 19.54 17.36
CA ALA A 309 24.52 18.98 18.32
C ALA A 309 25.97 19.37 18.00
N VAL A 310 26.34 19.40 16.72
CA VAL A 310 27.69 19.77 16.26
C VAL A 310 27.96 21.26 16.48
N ASN A 311 26.98 22.13 16.18
CA ASN A 311 27.06 23.56 16.40
C ASN A 311 25.82 24.09 17.13
N PRO A 312 25.85 24.14 18.48
CA PRO A 312 24.71 24.61 19.27
C PRO A 312 24.29 26.07 19.03
N ASN A 313 25.15 26.88 18.42
CA ASN A 313 24.88 28.28 18.11
C ASN A 313 24.58 28.51 16.62
N ILE A 314 24.23 27.45 15.87
CA ILE A 314 23.91 27.54 14.44
C ILE A 314 22.62 28.32 14.16
N CYS A 315 21.70 28.34 15.13
CA CYS A 315 20.48 29.15 15.12
C CYS A 315 20.53 30.19 16.23
N ASP A 316 19.89 31.34 16.01
CA ASP A 316 19.77 32.42 17.01
C ASP A 316 18.95 31.98 18.24
N HIS A 317 17.87 31.24 18.02
CA HIS A 317 16.95 30.82 19.09
C HIS A 317 16.81 29.31 19.25
N HIS A 318 16.06 28.65 18.37
CA HIS A 318 15.80 27.21 18.46
C HIS A 318 16.32 26.50 17.22
N CYS A 319 17.05 25.39 17.42
CA CYS A 319 17.51 24.53 16.35
C CYS A 319 16.77 23.18 16.44
N THR A 320 16.22 22.73 15.32
CA THR A 320 15.66 21.37 15.18
C THR A 320 16.40 20.63 14.08
N ASN A 321 17.03 19.52 14.43
CA ASN A 321 17.71 18.68 13.46
C ASN A 321 16.68 17.99 12.55
N THR A 322 16.97 17.91 11.26
CA THR A 322 16.13 17.25 10.26
C THR A 322 16.99 16.30 9.41
N ILE A 323 16.38 15.37 8.68
CA ILE A 323 17.16 14.40 7.89
C ILE A 323 17.83 15.14 6.71
N GLY A 324 19.15 15.25 6.74
CA GLY A 324 20.04 15.89 5.78
C GLY A 324 20.23 17.39 5.94
N SER A 325 19.69 18.00 7.01
CA SER A 325 19.76 19.45 7.24
C SER A 325 19.23 19.81 8.64
N PHE A 326 19.07 21.10 8.93
CA PHE A 326 18.44 21.59 10.15
C PHE A 326 17.50 22.75 9.86
N VAL A 327 16.57 22.98 10.78
CA VAL A 327 15.63 24.11 10.70
C VAL A 327 15.78 24.97 11.95
N CYS A 328 15.93 26.27 11.74
CA CYS A 328 15.90 27.27 12.80
C CYS A 328 14.48 27.76 13.05
N GLY A 329 14.14 27.98 14.32
CA GLY A 329 12.88 28.55 14.77
C GLY A 329 13.10 29.73 15.73
N CYS A 330 12.17 30.68 15.69
CA CYS A 330 12.14 31.83 16.59
C CYS A 330 11.21 31.58 17.79
N LYS A 331 11.43 32.34 18.87
CA LYS A 331 10.47 32.40 19.99
C LYS A 331 9.13 33.00 19.52
N PRO A 332 8.00 32.72 20.22
CA PRO A 332 6.72 33.34 19.89
C PRO A 332 6.80 34.87 19.85
N GLY A 333 6.12 35.48 18.88
CA GLY A 333 6.15 36.93 18.63
C GLY A 333 7.33 37.41 17.77
N LEU A 334 8.22 36.51 17.33
CA LEU A 334 9.32 36.83 16.42
C LEU A 334 9.18 36.05 15.11
N GLU A 335 9.61 36.66 14.01
CA GLU A 335 9.69 36.04 12.70
C GLU A 335 11.13 35.85 12.24
N LEU A 336 11.34 34.77 11.49
CA LEU A 336 12.65 34.44 10.93
C LEU A 336 12.84 35.24 9.64
N VAL A 337 13.75 36.22 9.67
CA VAL A 337 14.06 37.02 8.49
C VAL A 337 15.34 36.48 7.86
N THR A 338 15.22 35.99 6.62
CA THR A 338 16.38 35.64 5.80
C THR A 338 16.95 36.93 5.22
N ASN A 339 18.20 37.27 5.58
CA ASN A 339 18.86 38.45 5.03
C ASN A 339 18.99 38.32 3.49
N PRO A 340 18.35 39.16 2.67
CA PRO A 340 18.37 39.00 1.21
C PRO A 340 19.73 39.27 0.55
N ASP A 341 20.65 39.95 1.26
CA ASP A 341 21.96 40.38 0.77
C ASP A 341 23.08 39.35 0.96
N CYS A 342 22.76 38.13 1.36
CA CYS A 342 23.75 37.07 1.50
C CYS A 342 23.91 36.28 0.20
N ASP A 343 24.96 36.57 -0.54
CA ASP A 343 25.49 35.75 -1.66
C ASP A 343 26.19 34.47 -1.16
N ASP A 344 25.84 33.96 0.03
CA ASP A 344 26.48 32.78 0.62
C ASP A 344 25.69 31.50 0.25
N PRO A 345 26.28 30.57 -0.53
CA PRO A 345 25.64 29.30 -0.89
C PRO A 345 25.46 28.34 0.29
N ASP A 346 26.14 28.54 1.43
CA ASP A 346 26.14 27.61 2.56
C ASP A 346 25.08 27.94 3.64
N GLY A 347 24.17 28.88 3.37
CA GLY A 347 23.02 29.19 4.23
C GLY A 347 23.30 30.31 5.22
N CYS A 348 22.47 31.34 5.16
CA CYS A 348 22.68 32.55 5.95
C CYS A 348 22.15 32.36 7.38
N PRO A 349 22.84 32.91 8.40
CA PRO A 349 22.30 32.95 9.75
C PRO A 349 20.96 33.67 9.70
N SER A 350 19.92 32.94 10.06
CA SER A 350 18.55 33.44 10.04
C SER A 350 18.32 34.18 11.35
N GLU A 351 18.18 35.50 11.28
CA GLU A 351 17.97 36.35 12.46
C GLU A 351 16.49 36.41 12.80
N CYS A 352 16.18 36.32 14.10
CA CYS A 352 14.83 36.47 14.59
C CYS A 352 14.53 37.94 14.85
N VAL A 353 13.60 38.50 14.10
CA VAL A 353 13.15 39.88 14.25
C VAL A 353 11.78 39.90 14.91
N ASP A 354 11.58 40.87 15.80
CA ASP A 354 10.32 41.09 16.46
C ASP A 354 9.19 41.43 15.47
N ILE A 355 8.05 40.75 15.60
CA ILE A 355 6.87 41.03 14.79
C ILE A 355 6.18 42.23 15.40
N ASN A 356 6.15 43.36 14.70
CA ASN A 356 5.38 44.50 15.18
C ASN A 356 3.88 44.24 15.08
N GLU A 357 3.26 43.74 16.14
CA GLU A 357 1.83 43.44 16.09
C GLU A 357 0.98 44.71 16.03
N CYS A 358 1.48 45.88 16.44
CA CYS A 358 0.73 47.14 16.30
C CYS A 358 0.57 47.58 14.84
N ASP A 359 1.42 47.09 13.92
CA ASP A 359 1.28 47.33 12.47
C ASP A 359 0.33 46.31 11.80
N SER A 360 -0.12 45.30 12.55
CA SER A 360 -0.98 44.23 12.04
C SER A 360 -2.46 44.62 12.05
N PRO A 361 -3.22 44.33 10.98
CA PRO A 361 -4.66 44.61 10.93
C PRO A 361 -5.49 43.75 11.91
N PHE A 362 -4.88 42.72 12.48
CA PHE A 362 -5.50 41.82 13.46
C PHE A 362 -5.37 42.31 14.90
N THR A 363 -4.46 43.26 15.16
CA THR A 363 -4.28 43.87 16.48
C THR A 363 -5.13 45.13 16.57
N GLN A 364 -6.29 45.00 17.22
CA GLN A 364 -7.26 46.09 17.33
C GLN A 364 -7.38 46.55 18.78
N CYS A 365 -6.31 47.18 19.30
CA CYS A 365 -6.40 47.94 20.54
C CYS A 365 -7.48 49.02 20.38
N GLU A 366 -8.37 49.15 21.37
CA GLU A 366 -9.47 50.13 21.32
C GLU A 366 -8.96 51.58 21.31
N HIS A 367 -7.85 51.82 22.01
CA HIS A 367 -7.17 53.10 22.04
C HIS A 367 -5.80 52.97 21.39
N ASP A 368 -4.73 52.83 22.16
CA ASP A 368 -3.37 52.92 21.63
C ASP A 368 -2.56 51.64 21.91
N CYS A 369 -1.54 51.38 21.09
CA CYS A 369 -0.78 50.12 21.02
C CYS A 369 0.72 50.37 21.12
N GLU A 370 1.42 49.51 21.86
CA GLU A 370 2.87 49.56 22.06
C GLU A 370 3.42 48.18 21.78
N ASN A 371 4.32 48.15 20.82
CA ASN A 371 5.04 46.97 20.43
C ASN A 371 6.14 46.65 21.45
N LEU A 372 6.24 45.41 21.87
CA LEU A 372 7.25 44.90 22.79
C LEU A 372 7.95 43.71 22.14
N GLU A 373 9.16 43.38 22.61
CA GLU A 373 9.84 42.19 22.10
C GLU A 373 9.06 40.91 22.44
N GLY A 374 8.57 40.21 21.42
CA GLY A 374 7.78 38.99 21.52
C GLY A 374 6.29 39.19 21.78
N GLY A 375 5.74 40.40 21.60
CA GLY A 375 4.32 40.68 21.74
C GLY A 375 3.96 42.16 21.83
N TYR A 376 2.71 42.48 22.09
CA TYR A 376 2.25 43.87 22.22
C TYR A 376 1.44 44.11 23.49
N ARG A 377 1.25 45.39 23.84
CA ARG A 377 0.28 45.79 24.86
C ARG A 377 -0.59 46.96 24.39
N CYS A 378 -1.86 46.94 24.79
CA CYS A 378 -2.76 48.07 24.60
C CYS A 378 -2.78 48.96 25.85
N PHE A 379 -2.97 50.26 25.66
CA PHE A 379 -3.17 51.22 26.74
C PHE A 379 -4.38 52.09 26.47
N CYS A 380 -5.02 52.50 27.55
CA CYS A 380 -6.25 53.26 27.52
C CYS A 380 -5.97 54.72 27.88
N PHE A 381 -6.70 55.63 27.24
CA PHE A 381 -6.68 57.05 27.59
C PHE A 381 -7.26 57.30 29.00
N GLU A 382 -7.04 58.50 29.53
CA GLU A 382 -7.47 58.89 30.88
C GLU A 382 -8.97 58.62 31.12
N GLY A 383 -9.30 58.11 32.31
CA GLY A 383 -10.67 57.69 32.69
C GLY A 383 -11.04 56.25 32.32
N PHE A 384 -10.14 55.51 31.65
CA PHE A 384 -10.32 54.12 31.24
C PHE A 384 -9.17 53.22 31.71
N VAL A 385 -9.48 51.94 31.95
CA VAL A 385 -8.52 50.88 32.26
C VAL A 385 -8.72 49.70 31.32
N VAL A 386 -7.68 48.90 31.08
CA VAL A 386 -7.78 47.69 30.25
C VAL A 386 -8.81 46.73 30.87
N ASP A 387 -9.67 46.15 30.04
CA ASP A 387 -10.64 45.15 30.47
C ASP A 387 -9.93 43.86 30.88
N GLU A 388 -10.26 43.32 32.06
CA GLU A 388 -9.68 42.08 32.60
C GLU A 388 -10.01 40.86 31.74
N ASN A 389 -11.13 40.88 31.02
CA ASN A 389 -11.58 39.77 30.17
C ASN A 389 -11.12 39.93 28.72
N ASN A 390 -10.73 41.14 28.30
CA ASN A 390 -10.26 41.40 26.95
C ASN A 390 -9.16 42.50 26.95
N PRO A 391 -7.88 42.11 26.85
CA PRO A 391 -6.76 43.04 26.94
C PRO A 391 -6.70 44.06 25.79
N ASN A 392 -7.51 43.87 24.73
CA ASN A 392 -7.61 44.81 23.62
C ASN A 392 -8.72 45.88 23.80
N LYS A 393 -9.50 45.81 24.89
CA LYS A 393 -10.63 46.71 25.17
C LYS A 393 -10.39 47.54 26.42
N CYS A 394 -11.03 48.71 26.47
CA CYS A 394 -10.92 49.68 27.53
C CYS A 394 -12.27 49.85 28.24
N LYS A 395 -12.30 49.62 29.55
CA LYS A 395 -13.48 49.86 30.41
C LYS A 395 -13.33 51.16 31.19
N ARG A 396 -14.42 51.93 31.32
CA ARG A 396 -14.42 53.13 32.18
C ARG A 396 -14.23 52.74 33.64
N PHE A 397 -13.38 53.47 34.35
CA PHE A 397 -13.06 53.17 35.75
C PHE A 397 -14.09 53.70 36.77
N CYS A 398 -15.05 54.54 36.35
CA CYS A 398 -16.09 55.16 37.21
C CYS A 398 -17.01 54.18 37.96
N ASN A 399 -17.00 52.88 37.64
CA ASN A 399 -17.84 51.86 38.30
C ASN A 399 -17.26 51.35 39.65
N THR A 400 -16.27 52.06 40.21
CA THR A 400 -15.66 51.74 41.51
C THR A 400 -15.71 52.90 42.52
N SER A 401 -16.43 53.97 42.20
CA SER A 401 -16.62 55.15 43.05
C SER A 401 -17.92 55.07 43.85
N PHE A 402 -17.84 55.38 45.15
CA PHE A 402 -18.91 55.40 46.17
C PHE A 402 -20.03 56.46 45.93
N CYS A 403 -20.34 56.87 44.69
CA CYS A 403 -21.48 57.78 44.43
C CYS A 403 -22.62 57.03 43.75
N GLN A 404 -23.83 57.15 44.31
CA GLN A 404 -25.07 56.59 43.76
C GLN A 404 -25.74 57.56 42.75
N ALA A 405 -25.16 58.75 42.56
CA ALA A 405 -25.54 59.78 41.58
C ALA A 405 -24.50 59.87 40.44
N GLU A 406 -24.84 60.57 39.35
CA GLU A 406 -24.00 60.71 38.15
C GLU A 406 -22.75 61.57 38.46
N CYS A 407 -21.56 61.12 38.02
CA CYS A 407 -20.28 61.79 38.31
C CYS A 407 -19.80 62.66 37.15
N ASP A 408 -19.26 63.86 37.45
CA ASP A 408 -18.61 64.71 36.44
C ASP A 408 -17.27 64.09 36.00
N ILE A 409 -17.02 64.09 34.69
CA ILE A 409 -15.83 63.52 34.06
C ILE A 409 -14.59 64.39 34.34
N ASN A 410 -14.77 65.66 34.74
CA ASN A 410 -13.68 66.61 35.00
C ASN A 410 -13.32 66.76 36.48
N ASP A 411 -14.20 66.35 37.40
CA ASP A 411 -13.96 66.47 38.85
C ASP A 411 -14.56 65.28 39.61
N ILE A 412 -13.68 64.35 39.98
CA ILE A 412 -14.00 63.10 40.67
C ILE A 412 -14.63 63.27 42.06
N ASN A 413 -14.67 64.49 42.61
CA ASN A 413 -15.19 64.77 43.96
C ASN A 413 -16.56 65.48 43.96
N LYS A 414 -17.15 65.76 42.79
CA LYS A 414 -18.42 66.47 42.67
C LYS A 414 -19.52 65.52 42.21
N CYS A 415 -20.52 65.29 43.05
CA CYS A 415 -21.70 64.47 42.72
C CYS A 415 -22.90 65.40 42.44
N GLU A 416 -23.60 65.19 41.32
CA GLU A 416 -24.77 65.97 40.90
C GLU A 416 -26.03 65.10 40.91
N CYS A 417 -27.14 65.64 41.43
CA CYS A 417 -28.43 64.93 41.48
C CYS A 417 -29.28 65.23 40.24
N PRO A 418 -30.14 64.29 39.81
CA PRO A 418 -31.14 64.55 38.79
C PRO A 418 -32.08 65.71 39.16
N ASP A 419 -32.67 66.35 38.15
CA ASP A 419 -33.65 67.43 38.34
C ASP A 419 -34.80 66.98 39.28
N GLY A 420 -35.20 67.86 40.22
CA GLY A 420 -36.19 67.57 41.27
C GLY A 420 -35.61 67.01 42.58
N TYR A 421 -34.28 66.79 42.64
CA TYR A 421 -33.59 66.30 43.85
C TYR A 421 -32.46 67.24 44.26
N ILE A 422 -32.18 67.29 45.56
CA ILE A 422 -31.03 68.01 46.12
C ILE A 422 -30.06 67.04 46.79
N VAL A 423 -28.78 67.41 46.77
CA VAL A 423 -27.74 66.64 47.47
C VAL A 423 -27.88 66.88 48.98
N ASP A 424 -28.15 65.82 49.71
CA ASP A 424 -28.14 65.78 51.17
C ASP A 424 -26.99 64.88 51.66
N GLN A 425 -26.56 65.05 52.91
CA GLN A 425 -25.50 64.25 53.52
C GLN A 425 -26.10 63.32 54.56
N ASN A 426 -25.86 62.02 54.44
CA ASN A 426 -26.20 61.09 55.51
C ASN A 426 -25.27 61.28 56.73
N ASP A 427 -25.61 60.65 57.86
CA ASP A 427 -24.84 60.74 59.13
C ASP A 427 -23.36 60.30 59.01
N GLU A 428 -22.99 59.66 57.90
CA GLU A 428 -21.63 59.18 57.59
C GLU A 428 -20.91 60.08 56.58
N GLY A 429 -21.51 61.20 56.17
CA GLY A 429 -20.93 62.18 55.24
C GLY A 429 -21.03 61.80 53.76
N MET A 430 -21.85 60.81 53.41
CA MET A 430 -22.09 60.35 52.04
C MET A 430 -23.21 61.18 51.39
N ALA A 431 -22.94 61.68 50.18
CA ALA A 431 -23.88 62.45 49.38
C ALA A 431 -25.00 61.54 48.83
N ILE A 432 -26.24 61.79 49.23
CA ILE A 432 -27.44 61.12 48.74
C ILE A 432 -28.39 62.15 48.09
N CYS A 433 -29.14 61.73 47.07
CA CYS A 433 -30.14 62.60 46.45
C CYS A 433 -31.46 62.47 47.21
N THR A 434 -31.88 63.56 47.85
CA THR A 434 -33.17 63.65 48.54
C THR A 434 -34.15 64.43 47.69
N ASP A 435 -35.37 63.91 47.61
CA ASP A 435 -36.49 64.51 46.89
C ASP A 435 -36.81 65.91 47.44
N VAL A 436 -37.04 66.88 46.56
CA VAL A 436 -37.48 68.22 46.96
C VAL A 436 -38.99 68.22 47.06
N ASP A 437 -39.54 68.38 48.26
CA ASP A 437 -40.99 68.53 48.42
C ASP A 437 -41.41 69.95 48.01
N GLU A 438 -41.83 70.13 46.75
CA GLU A 438 -42.22 71.45 46.28
C GLU A 438 -43.55 71.93 46.89
N CYS A 439 -44.36 71.04 47.47
CA CYS A 439 -45.62 71.39 48.12
C CYS A 439 -45.45 72.20 49.41
N GLU A 440 -44.27 72.16 50.06
CA GLU A 440 -44.00 72.98 51.25
C GLU A 440 -44.10 74.49 50.96
N SER A 441 -43.87 74.89 49.71
CA SER A 441 -43.97 76.29 49.28
C SER A 441 -45.40 76.72 48.93
N ASN A 442 -46.40 75.83 49.08
CA ASN A 442 -47.78 75.99 48.62
C ASN A 442 -47.87 76.52 47.17
N PRO A 443 -47.32 75.78 46.18
CA PRO A 443 -47.24 76.26 44.81
C PRO A 443 -48.57 76.20 44.05
N CYS A 444 -49.57 75.45 44.54
CA CYS A 444 -50.87 75.24 43.87
C CYS A 444 -52.00 76.08 44.49
N ASP A 445 -52.93 76.55 43.65
CA ASP A 445 -54.21 77.13 44.09
C ASP A 445 -55.19 76.07 44.66
N GLY A 446 -54.97 74.80 44.30
CA GLY A 446 -55.72 73.62 44.74
C GLY A 446 -54.99 72.76 45.79
N ILE A 447 -55.27 71.46 45.81
CA ILE A 447 -54.57 70.50 46.70
C ILE A 447 -53.27 70.06 46.02
N CYS A 448 -52.13 70.33 46.65
CA CYS A 448 -50.81 69.88 46.20
C CYS A 448 -50.48 68.49 46.77
N THR A 449 -49.96 67.60 45.92
CA THR A 449 -49.42 66.29 46.32
C THR A 449 -47.98 66.15 45.83
N ASN A 450 -47.04 65.96 46.76
CA ASN A 450 -45.63 65.74 46.43
C ASN A 450 -45.40 64.34 45.83
N LEU A 451 -44.57 64.25 44.80
CA LEU A 451 -44.16 63.01 44.13
C LEU A 451 -42.63 62.96 44.09
N PHE A 452 -42.06 61.77 43.89
CA PHE A 452 -40.61 61.66 43.80
C PHE A 452 -40.08 62.33 42.53
N GLY A 453 -39.36 63.44 42.69
CA GLY A 453 -38.74 64.31 41.69
C GLY A 453 -39.67 65.35 41.07
N SER A 454 -40.90 65.51 41.57
CA SER A 454 -41.88 66.50 41.07
C SER A 454 -43.11 66.60 41.99
N TYR A 455 -44.08 67.45 41.66
CA TYR A 455 -45.34 67.55 42.39
C TYR A 455 -46.55 67.63 41.45
N GLU A 456 -47.72 67.27 41.95
CA GLU A 456 -48.99 67.34 41.21
C GLU A 456 -50.02 68.22 41.94
N CYS A 457 -50.68 69.13 41.20
CA CYS A 457 -51.74 69.99 41.71
C CYS A 457 -53.11 69.43 41.27
N THR A 458 -54.03 69.23 42.23
CA THR A 458 -55.40 68.79 41.95
C THR A 458 -56.43 69.86 42.33
N CYS A 459 -57.43 70.07 41.45
CA CYS A 459 -58.43 71.12 41.61
C CYS A 459 -59.78 70.57 42.14
N PRO A 460 -60.57 71.39 42.88
CA PRO A 460 -61.92 71.02 43.33
C PRO A 460 -62.90 70.73 42.18
N GLU A 461 -63.97 69.97 42.44
CA GLU A 461 -64.97 69.58 41.42
C GLU A 461 -65.51 70.81 40.64
N GLY A 462 -65.44 70.72 39.31
CA GLY A 462 -65.87 71.79 38.39
C GLY A 462 -64.74 72.72 37.90
N PHE A 463 -63.49 72.49 38.33
CA PHE A 463 -62.32 73.24 37.89
C PHE A 463 -61.23 72.30 37.31
N ILE A 464 -60.50 72.77 36.29
CA ILE A 464 -59.38 72.04 35.66
C ILE A 464 -58.06 72.72 36.03
N ALA A 465 -57.04 71.90 36.35
CA ALA A 465 -55.69 72.37 36.66
C ALA A 465 -54.95 72.81 35.38
N ASN A 466 -54.40 74.01 35.39
CA ASN A 466 -53.51 74.51 34.34
C ASN A 466 -52.20 74.97 34.99
N GLY A 467 -51.25 74.04 35.11
CA GLY A 467 -50.10 74.22 35.99
C GLY A 467 -50.56 74.30 37.45
N SER A 468 -50.20 75.38 38.13
CA SER A 468 -50.58 75.63 39.53
C SER A 468 -51.95 76.28 39.74
N GLU A 469 -52.65 76.74 38.68
CA GLU A 469 -53.94 77.46 38.80
C GLU A 469 -55.17 76.57 38.48
N CYS A 470 -56.30 76.82 39.17
CA CYS A 470 -57.58 76.12 38.94
C CYS A 470 -58.63 77.01 38.22
N LYS A 471 -59.21 76.57 37.09
CA LYS A 471 -60.19 77.37 36.28
C LYS A 471 -61.51 76.61 36.00
N SER A 472 -62.67 77.30 36.06
CA SER A 472 -64.03 76.72 35.89
C SER A 472 -64.50 76.62 34.43
N GLU A 473 -65.23 75.57 34.07
CA GLU A 473 -65.80 75.38 32.72
C GLU A 473 -67.16 76.09 32.51
N GLU A 474 -67.29 76.91 31.45
CA GLU A 474 -68.59 77.38 30.92
C GLU A 474 -68.82 76.91 29.47
N GLY A 475 -69.91 76.15 29.24
CA GLY A 475 -70.89 76.45 28.17
C GLY A 475 -70.81 75.80 26.76
N SER A 476 -71.50 74.65 26.59
CA SER A 476 -72.44 74.30 25.47
C SER A 476 -71.98 73.85 24.06
N GLY A 477 -72.51 72.70 23.59
CA GLY A 477 -72.73 72.37 22.15
C GLY A 477 -72.52 70.89 21.73
N LEU A 478 -73.58 70.21 21.25
CA LEU A 478 -73.69 68.77 20.89
C LEU A 478 -73.39 68.50 19.36
N PRO A 479 -73.58 67.29 18.77
CA PRO A 479 -72.67 66.13 18.56
C PRO A 479 -72.32 65.81 17.07
N GLU A 480 -71.39 64.86 16.80
CA GLU A 480 -71.61 63.64 15.95
C GLU A 480 -70.32 62.88 15.53
N THR A 481 -70.34 61.55 15.74
CA THR A 481 -69.71 60.45 14.97
C THR A 481 -68.17 60.42 14.81
N THR A 482 -67.44 59.37 15.17
CA THR A 482 -67.55 58.00 14.62
C THR A 482 -66.74 57.01 15.47
N THR A 483 -67.44 55.97 15.91
CA THR A 483 -67.06 54.53 15.92
C THR A 483 -65.63 54.05 16.19
N THR A 484 -65.58 53.13 17.18
CA THR A 484 -64.85 51.83 17.23
C THR A 484 -63.32 51.84 17.38
N ALA A 485 -62.69 51.00 18.21
CA ALA A 485 -63.16 50.00 19.17
C ALA A 485 -62.01 49.63 20.14
N LYS A 486 -62.40 49.42 21.40
CA LYS A 486 -61.71 48.68 22.48
C LYS A 486 -61.09 47.35 22.01
N ARG A 487 -59.94 46.95 22.58
CA ARG A 487 -59.90 45.84 23.56
C ARG A 487 -58.66 45.90 24.50
N PRO A 488 -58.80 45.47 25.78
CA PRO A 488 -57.89 45.76 26.89
C PRO A 488 -56.91 44.61 27.28
N PHE A 489 -55.92 44.97 28.15
CA PHE A 489 -55.49 44.37 29.45
C PHE A 489 -55.55 42.82 29.61
N GLU A 490 -54.65 42.07 30.24
CA GLU A 490 -53.59 42.34 31.25
C GLU A 490 -52.82 41.02 31.59
N THR A 491 -51.54 41.15 31.98
CA THR A 491 -50.75 40.41 33.04
C THR A 491 -50.55 38.87 33.01
N PRO A 492 -49.62 38.31 33.83
CA PRO A 492 -48.22 38.67 34.15
C PRO A 492 -47.23 37.45 34.05
N PRO A 493 -45.89 37.61 34.15
CA PRO A 493 -44.96 36.48 34.25
C PRO A 493 -44.50 36.21 35.69
N THR A 494 -44.31 34.94 36.05
CA THR A 494 -43.74 34.53 37.34
C THR A 494 -42.56 33.55 37.13
N LYS A 495 -41.39 34.00 37.62
CA LYS A 495 -40.23 33.32 38.23
C LYS A 495 -39.62 32.04 37.58
N PRO A 496 -38.30 32.02 37.31
CA PRO A 496 -37.53 30.79 37.14
C PRO A 496 -36.86 30.33 38.46
N SER A 497 -36.85 29.02 38.68
CA SER A 497 -36.01 28.36 39.70
C SER A 497 -35.05 27.36 39.04
N GLN A 498 -33.84 27.34 39.61
CA GLN A 498 -32.61 26.54 39.38
C GLN A 498 -32.74 25.10 38.82
N PRO A 499 -31.71 24.60 38.10
CA PRO A 499 -31.58 23.18 37.77
C PRO A 499 -30.74 22.42 38.81
N ASP A 500 -31.20 21.22 39.18
CA ASP A 500 -30.45 20.22 39.94
C ASP A 500 -29.73 19.24 39.00
N ILE A 501 -28.50 18.93 39.39
CA ILE A 501 -27.59 17.97 38.74
C ILE A 501 -27.89 16.57 39.29
N HIS A 502 -28.18 15.61 38.40
CA HIS A 502 -27.71 14.20 38.35
C HIS A 502 -28.74 13.27 37.69
N SER A 503 -28.29 12.54 36.66
CA SER A 503 -28.47 11.07 36.51
C SER A 503 -28.45 10.68 35.03
N LEU A 504 -27.31 10.15 34.57
CA LEU A 504 -27.13 9.58 33.24
C LEU A 504 -28.01 8.33 33.09
N GLN A 505 -29.07 8.40 32.28
CA GLN A 505 -29.97 7.27 32.06
C GLN A 505 -29.28 6.13 31.27
N PRO A 506 -29.52 4.85 31.61
CA PRO A 506 -28.93 3.67 30.93
C PRO A 506 -29.14 3.64 29.40
N ALA A 507 -30.15 4.35 28.90
CA ALA A 507 -30.45 4.46 27.47
C ALA A 507 -29.40 5.27 26.68
N MET A 508 -28.74 6.27 27.29
CA MET A 508 -27.68 7.04 26.61
C MET A 508 -26.40 6.22 26.41
N LEU A 509 -26.06 5.35 27.36
CA LEU A 509 -24.92 4.43 27.26
C LEU A 509 -25.12 3.41 26.14
N LEU A 510 -26.34 2.86 26.00
CA LEU A 510 -26.70 2.00 24.87
C LEU A 510 -26.60 2.74 23.52
N GLY A 511 -27.03 4.00 23.46
CA GLY A 511 -26.90 4.84 22.26
C GLY A 511 -25.46 5.09 21.85
N ILE A 512 -24.57 5.40 22.81
CA ILE A 512 -23.14 5.61 22.56
C ILE A 512 -22.48 4.30 22.11
N CYS A 513 -22.79 3.17 22.75
CA CYS A 513 -22.24 1.87 22.35
C CYS A 513 -22.68 1.47 20.93
N ILE A 514 -23.94 1.69 20.55
CA ILE A 514 -24.43 1.41 19.19
C ILE A 514 -23.76 2.33 18.17
N GLY A 515 -23.59 3.62 18.50
CA GLY A 515 -22.89 4.58 17.65
C GLY A 515 -21.43 4.20 17.41
N VAL A 516 -20.70 3.82 18.45
CA VAL A 516 -19.30 3.39 18.36
C VAL A 516 -19.18 2.10 17.54
N ILE A 517 -20.06 1.12 17.75
CA ILE A 517 -20.06 -0.12 16.96
C ILE A 517 -20.35 0.18 15.49
N SER A 518 -21.32 1.05 15.19
CA SER A 518 -21.61 1.45 13.81
C SER A 518 -20.42 2.11 13.13
N ILE A 519 -19.71 3.02 13.81
CA ILE A 519 -18.52 3.69 13.27
C ILE A 519 -17.39 2.68 13.04
N LEU A 520 -17.15 1.75 13.99
CA LEU A 520 -16.15 0.70 13.84
C LEU A 520 -16.45 -0.23 12.66
N THR A 521 -17.71 -0.59 12.44
CA THR A 521 -18.08 -1.43 11.27
C THR A 521 -17.82 -0.73 9.94
N VAL A 522 -18.04 0.57 9.85
CA VAL A 522 -17.74 1.38 8.65
C VAL A 522 -16.23 1.49 8.45
N LEU A 523 -15.45 1.72 9.51
CA LEU A 523 -13.99 1.78 9.44
C LEU A 523 -13.39 0.45 8.99
N ILE A 524 -13.88 -0.68 9.53
CA ILE A 524 -13.45 -2.02 9.08
C ILE A 524 -13.81 -2.25 7.62
N ALA A 525 -15.00 -1.84 7.17
CA ALA A 525 -15.40 -1.97 5.77
C ALA A 525 -14.50 -1.13 4.83
N ILE A 526 -14.14 0.10 5.24
CA ILE A 526 -13.19 0.95 4.51
C ILE A 526 -11.81 0.29 4.48
N LEU A 527 -11.34 -0.25 5.59
CA LEU A 527 -10.03 -0.91 5.69
C LEU A 527 -9.98 -2.18 4.83
N CYS A 528 -11.04 -3.00 4.83
CA CYS A 528 -11.20 -4.13 3.91
C CYS A 528 -11.25 -3.69 2.45
N HIS A 529 -11.89 -2.56 2.14
CA HIS A 529 -11.91 -2.01 0.78
C HIS A 529 -10.52 -1.53 0.35
N MET A 530 -9.77 -0.86 1.23
CA MET A 530 -8.40 -0.41 0.95
C MET A 530 -7.44 -1.59 0.79
N LEU A 531 -7.55 -2.63 1.62
CA LEU A 531 -6.78 -3.87 1.47
C LEU A 531 -7.13 -4.60 0.17
N ARG A 532 -8.42 -4.66 -0.20
CA ARG A 532 -8.84 -5.23 -1.49
C ARG A 532 -8.32 -4.43 -2.68
N LYS A 533 -8.27 -3.09 -2.56
CA LYS A 533 -7.69 -2.23 -3.60
C LYS A 533 -6.18 -2.45 -3.73
N HIS A 534 -5.45 -2.51 -2.63
CA HIS A 534 -4.01 -2.77 -2.62
C HIS A 534 -3.68 -4.18 -3.17
N TYR A 535 -4.50 -5.18 -2.83
CA TYR A 535 -4.39 -6.53 -3.38
C TYR A 535 -4.70 -6.61 -4.88
N MET A 536 -5.60 -5.76 -5.38
CA MET A 536 -5.89 -5.68 -6.81
C MET A 536 -4.84 -4.88 -7.60
N GLU A 537 -4.16 -3.91 -6.98
CA GLU A 537 -3.07 -3.16 -7.60
C GLU A 537 -1.78 -4.01 -7.74
N GLU A 538 -1.52 -4.97 -6.83
CA GLU A 538 -0.43 -5.96 -6.99
C GLU A 538 -0.68 -7.00 -8.10
N HIS A 539 -1.92 -7.20 -8.55
CA HIS A 539 -2.30 -8.14 -9.61
C HIS A 539 -2.74 -7.46 -10.92
N ALA A 540 -2.55 -6.15 -11.07
CA ALA A 540 -2.93 -5.37 -12.25
C ALA A 540 -1.73 -4.86 -13.07
N LEU A 541 -0.60 -5.57 -13.04
CA LEU A 541 0.52 -5.39 -13.97
C LEU A 541 0.62 -6.64 -14.87
N ASP A 542 -0.26 -6.73 -15.87
CA ASP A 542 0.16 -6.76 -17.27
C ASP A 542 -1.05 -6.82 -18.22
N TYR A 543 -0.83 -6.45 -19.48
CA TYR A 543 -1.80 -6.24 -20.58
C TYR A 543 -2.33 -4.81 -20.76
N LYS A 544 -1.42 -3.92 -21.14
CA LYS A 544 -1.71 -2.98 -22.24
C LYS A 544 -0.69 -3.17 -23.36
N THR A 545 -1.05 -4.02 -24.31
CA THR A 545 -0.43 -4.11 -25.63
C THR A 545 -0.50 -2.75 -26.32
N LYS A 546 0.67 -2.11 -26.45
CA LYS A 546 0.87 -0.90 -27.24
C LYS A 546 0.91 -1.34 -28.72
N ASN A 547 -0.26 -1.42 -29.35
CA ASN A 547 -0.36 -1.67 -30.78
C ASN A 547 0.05 -0.39 -31.53
N ASN A 548 1.23 -0.40 -32.14
CA ASN A 548 1.62 0.61 -33.13
C ASN A 548 2.66 0.02 -34.09
N GLU A 549 2.25 -0.99 -34.87
CA GLU A 549 3.01 -1.39 -36.06
C GLU A 549 2.45 -0.70 -37.30
N LYS A 550 3.36 0.03 -37.95
CA LYS A 550 3.18 0.73 -39.21
C LYS A 550 2.98 -0.28 -40.33
N ASN A 551 1.96 -0.02 -41.14
CA ASN A 551 1.68 -0.71 -42.41
C ASN A 551 2.93 -0.81 -43.30
N VAL A 552 3.35 -2.04 -43.62
CA VAL A 552 4.17 -2.34 -44.80
C VAL A 552 3.29 -3.10 -45.78
N ARG A 553 2.88 -2.42 -46.86
CA ARG A 553 2.23 -3.06 -48.02
C ARG A 553 3.28 -3.81 -48.83
N LEU A 554 3.17 -5.13 -48.90
CA LEU A 554 3.89 -5.93 -49.89
C LEU A 554 3.22 -5.73 -51.25
N GLN A 555 3.92 -5.06 -52.16
CA GLN A 555 3.55 -4.88 -53.55
C GLN A 555 3.99 -6.11 -54.35
N GLN A 556 3.03 -6.79 -54.96
CA GLN A 556 3.27 -7.97 -55.82
C GLN A 556 3.88 -7.51 -57.15
N VAL A 557 5.18 -7.76 -57.35
CA VAL A 557 5.86 -7.52 -58.62
C VAL A 557 5.63 -8.72 -59.54
N LYS A 558 4.95 -8.50 -60.67
CA LYS A 558 4.87 -9.45 -61.78
C LYS A 558 6.23 -9.53 -62.46
N THR A 559 6.89 -10.70 -62.42
CA THR A 559 7.99 -11.01 -63.33
C THR A 559 7.41 -11.55 -64.63
N ASP A 560 7.43 -10.68 -65.64
CA ASP A 560 7.32 -11.07 -67.04
C ASP A 560 8.68 -11.63 -67.47
N SER A 561 8.69 -12.80 -68.10
CA SER A 561 9.87 -13.32 -68.80
C SER A 561 9.40 -13.96 -70.09
N GLN A 562 9.22 -13.08 -71.08
CA GLN A 562 9.22 -13.48 -72.47
C GLN A 562 10.62 -13.92 -72.91
N ARG A 563 10.66 -15.10 -73.52
CA ARG A 563 11.63 -15.54 -74.53
C ARG A 563 12.13 -14.39 -75.43
N LYS A 564 13.44 -14.40 -75.71
CA LYS A 564 13.95 -14.35 -77.09
C LYS A 564 15.42 -14.76 -77.16
N LEU A 565 15.65 -15.65 -78.14
CA LEU A 565 16.91 -16.17 -78.72
C LEU A 565 17.65 -17.24 -77.90
#